data_AF-A0A3M4VVU8-F1
#
_entry.id   AF-A0A3M4VVU8-F1
#
_cell.length_a   1.000
_cell.length_b   1.000
_cell.length_c   1.000
_cell.angle_alpha   90.00
_cell.angle_beta   90.00
_cell.angle_gamma   90.00
#
_symmetry.space_group_name_H-M   'P 1'
#
loop_
_entity.id
_entity.type
_entity.pdbx_description
1 polymer ?
#
loop_
_entity_poly.entity_id
_entity_poly.type
_entity_poly.pdbx_seq_one_letter_code
_entity_poly.pdbx_strand_id
1 'polypeptide(L)'
;MVRGVEREVKDLSRHSSIRNDPFVEDFNMNLAQPHSKSVRLNGLATCLRLEKVYWNILSAIARSNNCSVNAVLSYIDREVHLRYGGVKNFSGLIRVVCVAHLLKADRLEQVQA
;
A
#
# COMPACT_ATOMS: atom_id res chain seq x y z
N MET A 1 -32.03 43.83 -33.95
CA MET A 1 -31.02 43.15 -34.81
C MET A 1 -29.68 43.46 -34.15
N VAL A 2 -28.88 42.56 -33.58
CA VAL A 2 -28.34 41.25 -33.98
C VAL A 2 -27.94 40.55 -32.67
N ARG A 3 -28.58 39.41 -32.30
CA ARG A 3 -28.07 38.02 -32.39
C ARG A 3 -26.71 37.75 -31.74
N GLY A 4 -26.70 36.78 -30.81
CA GLY A 4 -25.54 35.98 -30.39
C GLY A 4 -24.59 36.73 -29.46
N VAL A 5 -24.26 36.25 -28.28
CA VAL A 5 -23.62 34.95 -28.07
C VAL A 5 -24.10 34.36 -26.75
N GLU A 6 -24.93 33.33 -26.86
CA GLU A 6 -25.02 32.28 -25.86
C GLU A 6 -23.63 31.64 -25.74
N ARG A 7 -22.96 31.85 -24.62
CA ARG A 7 -21.98 30.91 -24.11
C ARG A 7 -22.35 30.59 -22.68
N GLU A 8 -23.39 29.77 -22.60
CA GLU A 8 -23.64 28.85 -21.51
C GLU A 8 -22.36 28.02 -21.32
N VAL A 9 -21.40 28.53 -20.55
CA VAL A 9 -20.29 27.72 -20.03
C VAL A 9 -20.86 26.89 -18.89
N LYS A 10 -21.67 25.92 -19.31
CA LYS A 10 -22.07 24.76 -18.53
C LYS A 10 -20.79 23.96 -18.35
N ASP A 11 -19.95 24.36 -17.41
CA ASP A 11 -18.76 23.60 -17.04
C ASP A 11 -19.22 22.36 -16.28
N LEU A 12 -19.69 21.41 -17.08
CA LEU A 12 -19.47 19.98 -16.98
C LEU A 12 -19.20 19.52 -15.55
N SER A 13 -20.30 19.28 -14.84
CA SER A 13 -20.41 18.30 -13.76
C SER A 13 -19.99 16.90 -14.24
N ARG A 14 -18.73 16.74 -14.62
CA ARG A 14 -18.06 15.44 -14.80
C ARG A 14 -17.52 14.94 -13.47
N HIS A 15 -18.20 15.27 -12.37
CA HIS A 15 -18.13 14.40 -11.20
C HIS A 15 -18.81 13.10 -11.61
N SER A 16 -18.04 12.16 -12.18
CA SER A 16 -18.40 10.76 -12.08
C SER A 16 -18.74 10.52 -10.63
N SER A 17 -20.00 10.16 -10.34
CA SER A 17 -20.43 9.85 -8.98
C SER A 17 -19.62 8.66 -8.51
N ILE A 18 -18.52 8.92 -7.80
CA ILE A 18 -17.71 7.89 -7.18
C ILE A 18 -18.60 7.28 -6.10
N ARG A 19 -19.09 6.06 -6.33
CA ARG A 19 -20.01 5.39 -5.39
C ARG A 19 -19.33 4.99 -4.09
N ASN A 20 -18.03 4.67 -4.16
CA ASN A 20 -17.17 4.35 -3.02
C ASN A 20 -16.00 5.32 -3.03
N ASP A 21 -16.01 6.32 -2.13
CA ASP A 21 -14.97 7.34 -2.05
C ASP A 21 -13.60 6.69 -1.78
N PRO A 22 -12.59 6.82 -2.67
CA PRO A 22 -11.25 6.32 -2.42
C PRO A 22 -10.52 7.10 -1.31
N PHE A 23 -10.98 8.30 -0.97
CA PHE A 23 -10.56 9.01 0.24
C PHE A 23 -11.39 8.50 1.42
N VAL A 24 -11.03 7.32 1.93
CA VAL A 24 -11.60 6.76 3.16
C VAL A 24 -11.42 7.72 4.35
N GLU A 25 -12.32 7.69 5.35
CA GLU A 25 -12.29 8.62 6.50
C GLU A 25 -10.93 8.67 7.22
N ASP A 26 -10.22 7.54 7.30
CA ASP A 26 -8.93 7.44 7.97
C ASP A 26 -7.72 7.80 7.07
N PHE A 27 -7.95 8.15 5.81
CA PHE A 27 -6.88 8.57 4.91
C PHE A 27 -6.35 9.96 5.29
N ASN A 28 -5.05 10.04 5.55
CA ASN A 28 -4.35 11.32 5.66
C ASN A 28 -3.00 11.25 4.94
N MET A 29 -2.49 12.39 4.49
CA MET A 29 -1.26 12.47 3.69
C MET A 29 -0.01 11.95 4.40
N ASN A 30 0.00 11.84 5.75
CA ASN A 30 1.14 11.25 6.45
C ASN A 30 1.30 9.75 6.12
N LEU A 31 0.22 9.06 5.73
CA LEU A 31 0.27 7.65 5.32
C LEU A 31 1.08 7.47 4.02
N ALA A 32 1.04 8.45 3.13
CA ALA A 32 1.77 8.47 1.85
C ALA A 32 3.22 8.95 1.99
N GLN A 33 3.63 9.47 3.15
CA GLN A 33 4.98 9.98 3.36
C GLN A 33 6.03 8.86 3.24
N PRO A 34 7.05 9.00 2.38
CA PRO A 34 8.10 8.00 2.22
C PRO A 34 9.05 8.01 3.41
N HIS A 35 9.38 6.82 3.92
CA HIS A 35 10.31 6.61 5.03
C HIS A 35 11.35 5.57 4.62
N SER A 36 12.62 5.94 4.72
CA SER A 36 13.76 5.05 4.52
C SER A 36 14.19 4.45 5.86
N LYS A 37 14.34 3.13 5.93
CA LYS A 37 14.92 2.42 7.08
C LYS A 37 16.03 1.49 6.61
N SER A 38 17.10 1.40 7.40
CA SER A 38 18.11 0.36 7.22
C SER A 38 17.58 -0.96 7.78
N VAL A 39 17.55 -2.00 6.94
CA VAL A 39 17.09 -3.35 7.29
C VAL A 39 18.19 -4.36 6.93
N ARG A 40 18.18 -5.53 7.55
CA ARG A 40 19.10 -6.63 7.28
C ARG A 40 18.40 -7.72 6.48
N LEU A 41 18.82 -7.91 5.23
CA LEU A 41 18.39 -9.00 4.35
C LEU A 41 19.59 -9.91 4.12
N ASN A 42 19.49 -11.21 4.45
CA ASN A 42 20.60 -12.17 4.37
C ASN A 42 21.90 -11.68 5.05
N GLY A 43 21.77 -10.95 6.17
CA GLY A 43 22.90 -10.37 6.90
C GLY A 43 23.43 -9.03 6.37
N LEU A 44 23.04 -8.62 5.16
CA LEU A 44 23.48 -7.38 4.52
C LEU A 44 22.55 -6.21 4.87
N ALA A 45 23.15 -5.05 5.17
CA ALA A 45 22.40 -3.82 5.37
C ALA A 45 21.84 -3.32 4.03
N THR A 46 20.53 -3.14 3.95
CA THR A 46 19.81 -2.65 2.78
C THR A 46 18.95 -1.46 3.19
N CYS A 47 19.05 -0.36 2.47
CA CYS A 47 18.15 0.78 2.67
C CYS A 47 16.83 0.51 1.94
N LEU A 48 15.75 0.34 2.70
CA LEU A 48 14.42 0.12 2.15
C LEU A 48 13.58 1.39 2.34
N ARG A 49 13.03 1.94 1.24
CA ARG A 49 12.13 3.09 1.26
C ARG A 49 10.70 2.65 0.97
N LEU A 50 9.81 2.89 1.92
CA LEU A 50 8.37 2.60 1.85
C LEU A 50 7.56 3.75 2.46
N GLU A 51 6.32 3.90 2.03
CA GLU A 51 5.36 4.84 2.60
C GLU A 51 4.97 4.41 4.03
N LYS A 52 4.58 5.37 4.87
CA LYS A 52 4.26 5.14 6.30
C LYS A 52 3.20 4.03 6.48
N VAL A 53 2.20 3.97 5.61
CA VAL A 53 1.16 2.93 5.64
C VAL A 53 1.74 1.53 5.58
N TYR A 54 2.73 1.28 4.71
CA TYR A 54 3.33 -0.04 4.58
C TYR A 54 4.19 -0.40 5.80
N TRP A 55 4.87 0.59 6.39
CA TRP A 55 5.57 0.36 7.67
C TRP A 55 4.62 0.01 8.81
N ASN A 56 3.43 0.61 8.84
CA ASN A 56 2.40 0.29 9.84
C ASN A 56 1.89 -1.14 9.66
N ILE A 57 1.59 -1.54 8.42
CA ILE A 57 1.15 -2.91 8.09
C ILE A 57 2.23 -3.93 8.46
N LEU A 58 3.49 -3.71 8.07
CA LEU A 58 4.61 -4.56 8.48
C LEU A 58 4.74 -4.68 9.99
N SER A 59 4.53 -3.58 10.72
CA SER A 59 4.57 -3.57 12.19
C SER A 59 3.40 -4.32 12.81
N ALA A 60 2.22 -4.32 12.18
CA ALA A 60 1.08 -5.15 12.59
C ALA A 60 1.37 -6.63 12.35
N ILE A 61 1.86 -7.00 11.16
CA ILE A 61 2.27 -8.38 10.83
C ILE A 61 3.32 -8.88 11.83
N ALA A 62 4.34 -8.08 12.11
CA ALA A 62 5.40 -8.43 13.05
C ALA A 62 4.85 -8.67 14.47
N ARG A 63 3.96 -7.81 14.95
CA ARG A 63 3.28 -7.97 16.24
C ARG A 63 2.46 -9.26 16.30
N SER A 64 1.66 -9.56 15.29
CA SER A 64 0.86 -10.80 15.24
C SER A 64 1.70 -12.08 15.22
N ASN A 65 2.95 -11.99 14.75
CA ASN A 65 3.89 -13.12 14.71
C ASN A 65 4.89 -13.10 15.89
N ASN A 66 4.73 -12.19 16.85
CA ASN A 66 5.65 -11.98 17.98
C ASN A 66 7.13 -11.88 17.53
N CYS A 67 7.38 -11.14 16.44
CA CYS A 67 8.70 -10.99 15.86
C CYS A 67 8.98 -9.54 15.46
N SER A 68 10.19 -9.25 14.95
CA SER A 68 10.54 -7.91 14.48
C SER A 68 10.13 -7.69 13.01
N VAL A 69 9.95 -6.44 12.61
CA VAL A 69 9.76 -6.08 11.19
C VAL A 69 10.91 -6.61 10.33
N ASN A 70 12.14 -6.60 10.85
CA ASN A 70 13.28 -7.17 10.14
C ASN A 70 13.10 -8.67 9.89
N ALA A 71 12.61 -9.43 10.86
CA ALA A 71 12.35 -10.86 10.70
C ALA A 71 11.29 -11.12 9.61
N VAL A 72 10.22 -10.33 9.57
CA VAL A 72 9.21 -10.40 8.50
C VAL A 72 9.84 -10.14 7.13
N LEU A 73 10.64 -9.08 7.00
CA LEU A 73 11.30 -8.74 5.73
C LEU A 73 12.31 -9.80 5.30
N SER A 74 13.14 -10.31 6.21
CA SER A 74 14.08 -11.41 5.92
C SER A 74 13.36 -12.69 5.53
N TYR A 75 12.22 -13.00 6.15
CA TYR A 75 11.40 -14.14 5.76
C TYR A 75 10.88 -13.98 4.33
N ILE A 76 10.31 -12.83 3.98
CA ILE A 76 9.80 -12.59 2.62
C ILE A 76 10.92 -12.66 1.58
N ASP A 77 12.08 -12.06 1.87
CA ASP A 77 13.26 -12.10 1.00
C ASP A 77 13.74 -13.54 0.76
N ARG A 78 13.81 -14.36 1.81
CA ARG A 78 14.16 -15.77 1.70
C ARG A 78 13.13 -16.57 0.91
N GLU A 79 11.84 -16.40 1.20
CA GLU A 79 10.79 -17.15 0.51
C GLU A 79 10.70 -16.79 -0.98
N VAL A 80 10.85 -15.52 -1.34
CA VAL A 80 10.85 -15.12 -2.76
C VAL A 80 12.09 -15.64 -3.48
N HIS A 81 13.24 -15.68 -2.80
CA HIS A 81 14.45 -16.27 -3.35
C HIS A 81 14.28 -17.78 -3.61
N LEU A 82 13.78 -18.52 -2.63
CA LEU A 82 13.63 -19.98 -2.71
C LEU A 82 12.54 -20.41 -3.70
N ARG A 83 11.42 -19.69 -3.80
CA ARG A 83 10.26 -20.10 -4.61
C ARG A 83 10.27 -19.54 -6.03
N TYR A 84 10.90 -18.38 -6.25
CA TYR A 84 10.81 -17.65 -7.51
C TYR A 84 12.18 -17.20 -8.06
N GLY A 85 13.29 -17.58 -7.42
CA GLY A 85 14.64 -17.15 -7.83
C GLY A 85 14.97 -15.70 -7.45
N GLY A 86 14.16 -15.08 -6.59
CA GLY A 86 14.36 -13.71 -6.10
C GLY A 86 13.50 -12.67 -6.81
N VAL A 87 13.74 -11.39 -6.48
CA VAL A 87 13.00 -10.26 -7.06
C VAL A 87 13.93 -9.08 -7.29
N LYS A 88 13.78 -8.39 -8.43
CA LYS A 88 14.57 -7.19 -8.74
C LYS A 88 14.08 -5.96 -7.97
N ASN A 89 12.77 -5.86 -7.72
CA ASN A 89 12.16 -4.77 -6.98
C ASN A 89 11.56 -5.27 -5.66
N PHE A 90 12.42 -5.50 -4.66
CA PHE A 90 11.99 -5.93 -3.34
C PHE A 90 11.03 -4.94 -2.67
N SER A 91 11.24 -3.63 -2.85
CA SER A 91 10.32 -2.62 -2.28
C SER A 91 8.91 -2.68 -2.88
N GLY A 92 8.80 -2.97 -4.18
CA GLY A 92 7.51 -3.19 -4.85
C GLY A 92 6.83 -4.46 -4.35
N LEU A 93 7.60 -5.54 -4.18
CA LEU A 93 7.10 -6.78 -3.60
C LEU A 93 6.51 -6.54 -2.20
N ILE A 94 7.21 -5.81 -1.33
CA ILE A 94 6.71 -5.54 0.03
C ILE A 94 5.38 -4.78 0.01
N ARG A 95 5.20 -3.82 -0.89
CA ARG A 95 3.91 -3.12 -1.06
C ARG A 95 2.79 -4.09 -1.46
N VAL A 96 3.06 -4.97 -2.43
CA VAL A 96 2.11 -6.00 -2.87
C VAL A 96 1.78 -6.98 -1.75
N VAL A 97 2.77 -7.43 -0.98
CA VAL A 97 2.57 -8.32 0.18
C VAL A 97 1.67 -7.67 1.23
N CYS A 98 1.87 -6.38 1.53
CA CYS A 98 1.02 -5.65 2.47
C CYS A 98 -0.44 -5.58 1.99
N VAL A 99 -0.66 -5.23 0.71
CA VAL A 99 -2.02 -5.17 0.14
C VAL A 99 -2.67 -6.56 0.14
N ALA A 100 -1.95 -7.60 -0.29
CA ALA A 100 -2.44 -8.97 -0.30
C ALA A 100 -2.79 -9.49 1.11
N HIS A 101 -2.02 -9.09 2.13
CA HIS A 101 -2.30 -9.41 3.53
C HIS A 101 -3.62 -8.80 4.01
N LEU A 102 -3.87 -7.52 3.69
CA LEU A 102 -5.11 -6.83 4.06
C LEU A 102 -6.32 -7.40 3.31
N LEU A 103 -6.21 -7.65 2.01
CA LEU A 103 -7.28 -8.29 1.22
C LEU A 103 -7.63 -9.69 1.73
N LYS A 104 -6.67 -10.41 2.32
CA LYS A 104 -6.94 -11.68 2.98
C LYS A 104 -7.71 -11.49 4.29
N ALA A 105 -7.34 -10.49 5.10
CA ALA A 105 -8.00 -10.22 6.37
C ALA A 105 -9.47 -9.81 6.16
N ASP A 106 -9.73 -8.90 5.22
CA ASP A 106 -11.09 -8.47 4.86
C ASP A 106 -11.98 -9.65 4.45
N ARG A 107 -11.46 -10.58 3.62
CA ARG A 107 -12.20 -11.80 3.27
C ARG A 107 -12.52 -12.70 4.45
N LEU A 108 -11.69 -12.73 5.49
CA LEU A 108 -11.98 -13.54 6.68
C LEU A 108 -13.10 -12.93 7.52
N GLU A 109 -13.17 -11.61 7.59
CA GLU A 109 -14.25 -10.89 8.29
C GLU A 109 -15.60 -11.08 7.58
N GLN A 110 -15.62 -11.08 6.24
CA GLN A 110 -16.82 -11.32 5.44
C GLN A 110 -17.36 -12.76 5.50
N VAL A 111 -16.50 -13.75 5.80
CA VAL A 111 -16.91 -15.17 5.93
C VAL A 111 -17.44 -15.48 7.34
N GLN A 112 -17.17 -14.61 8.31
CA GLN A 112 -17.58 -14.76 9.71
C GLN A 112 -18.81 -13.91 10.07
N ALA A 113 -19.23 -13.00 9.19
CA ALA A 113 -20.44 -12.17 9.31
C ALA A 113 -21.63 -12.83 8.60
#